data_AF-A0ABD5VDB1-F1
#
_entry.id   AF-A0ABD5VDB1-F1
#
_cell.length_a   1.000
_cell.length_b   1.000
_cell.length_c   1.000
_cell.angle_alpha   90.00
_cell.angle_beta   90.00
_cell.angle_gamma   90.00
#
_symmetry.space_group_name_H-M   'P 1'
#
loop_
_entity.id
_entity.type
_entity.pdbx_description
1 polymer ?
#
loop_
_entity_poly.entity_id
_entity_poly.type
_entity_poly.pdbx_seq_one_letter_code
_entity_poly.pdbx_strand_id
1 'polypeptide(L)'
;MSVLRALRTDPSVRRPAIVALALAAFVVAADRVLAAAFASDTAIAPWLPRLGTPGETAMYYLLLVRLVEAVALPAALVWTGYAYGRHTATVDGSADA
;
A
#
# COMPACT_ATOMS: atom_id res chain seq x y z
N MET A 1 -5.21 16.57 20.50
CA MET A 1 -6.29 16.37 19.49
C MET A 1 -6.24 14.94 18.97
N SER A 2 -7.36 14.26 18.70
CA SER A 2 -7.33 12.86 18.25
C SER A 2 -6.86 12.76 16.79
N VAL A 3 -5.99 11.79 16.51
CA VAL A 3 -5.46 11.45 15.17
C VAL A 3 -6.58 11.32 14.13
N LEU A 4 -7.72 10.76 14.55
CA LEU A 4 -8.95 10.62 13.78
C LEU A 4 -9.55 11.93 13.28
N ARG A 5 -9.36 13.05 14.00
CA ARG A 5 -9.86 14.36 13.59
C ARG A 5 -9.00 14.92 12.45
N ALA A 6 -7.67 14.87 12.58
CA ALA A 6 -6.73 15.32 11.56
C ALA A 6 -6.89 14.57 10.22
N LEU A 7 -7.06 13.24 10.28
CA LEU A 7 -7.37 12.39 9.10
C LEU A 7 -8.68 12.76 8.39
N ARG A 8 -9.65 13.33 9.13
CA ARG A 8 -10.99 13.65 8.62
C ARG A 8 -11.08 15.05 8.03
N THR A 9 -10.36 16.02 8.59
CA THR A 9 -10.48 17.44 8.21
C THR A 9 -9.39 17.93 7.28
N ASP A 10 -8.18 17.36 7.32
CA ASP A 10 -7.05 17.93 6.59
C ASP A 10 -6.65 17.11 5.35
N PRO A 11 -6.78 17.67 4.12
CA PRO A 11 -6.45 16.97 2.89
C PRO A 11 -4.97 16.59 2.79
N SER A 12 -4.07 17.28 3.50
CA SER A 12 -2.63 17.01 3.50
C SER A 12 -2.26 15.69 4.19
N VAL A 13 -3.00 15.30 5.24
CA VAL A 13 -2.81 14.03 5.99
C VAL A 13 -3.68 12.91 5.42
N ARG A 14 -4.83 13.25 4.81
CA ARG A 14 -5.76 12.28 4.23
C ARG A 14 -5.21 11.55 3.01
N ARG A 15 -4.49 12.26 2.12
CA ARG A 15 -3.88 11.67 0.91
C ARG A 15 -2.89 10.53 1.21
N PRO A 16 -1.85 10.72 2.04
CA PRO A 16 -0.89 9.65 2.33
C PRO A 16 -1.53 8.48 3.07
N ALA A 17 -2.51 8.74 3.95
CA ALA A 17 -3.25 7.68 4.63
C ALA A 17 -4.11 6.83 3.68
N ILE A 18 -4.80 7.47 2.71
CA ILE A 18 -5.54 6.73 1.67
C ILE A 18 -4.58 5.89 0.82
N VAL A 19 -3.41 6.43 0.47
CA VAL A 19 -2.40 5.69 -0.30
C VAL A 19 -1.90 4.47 0.49
N ALA A 20 -1.58 4.64 1.78
CA ALA A 20 -1.16 3.52 2.62
C ALA A 20 -2.24 2.44 2.73
N LEU A 21 -3.51 2.85 2.90
CA LEU A 21 -4.64 1.92 2.99
C LEU A 21 -4.89 1.22 1.65
N ALA A 22 -4.79 1.93 0.53
CA ALA A 22 -4.91 1.36 -0.82
C ALA A 22 -3.78 0.36 -1.12
N LEU A 23 -2.54 0.67 -0.71
CA LEU A 23 -1.40 -0.25 -0.85
C LEU A 23 -1.58 -1.51 0.00
N ALA A 24 -2.04 -1.37 1.25
CA ALA A 24 -2.32 -2.51 2.11
C ALA A 24 -3.45 -3.39 1.52
N ALA A 25 -4.53 -2.78 1.06
CA ALA A 25 -5.62 -3.50 0.39
C ALA A 25 -5.15 -4.20 -0.89
N PHE A 26 -4.30 -3.54 -1.67
CA PHE A 26 -3.68 -4.12 -2.87
C PHE A 26 -2.84 -5.35 -2.53
N VAL A 27 -1.96 -5.29 -1.53
CA VAL A 27 -1.12 -6.43 -1.14
C VAL A 27 -1.97 -7.63 -0.73
N VAL A 28 -2.99 -7.40 0.11
CA VAL A 28 -3.89 -8.48 0.55
C VAL A 28 -4.70 -9.06 -0.61
N ALA A 29 -5.24 -8.20 -1.49
CA ALA A 29 -5.99 -8.66 -2.65
C ALA A 29 -5.09 -9.42 -3.64
N ALA A 30 -3.89 -8.91 -3.91
CA ALA A 30 -2.91 -9.53 -4.80
C ALA A 30 -2.49 -10.91 -4.28
N ASP A 31 -2.22 -11.05 -2.98
CA ASP A 31 -1.88 -12.34 -2.36
C ASP A 31 -2.99 -13.38 -2.56
N ARG A 32 -4.26 -13.00 -2.32
CA ARG A 32 -5.41 -13.89 -2.54
C ARG A 32 -5.62 -14.24 -4.00
N VAL A 33 -5.45 -13.28 -4.90
CA VAL A 33 -5.59 -13.47 -6.34
C VAL A 33 -4.48 -14.39 -6.87
N LEU A 34 -3.24 -14.22 -6.41
CA LEU A 34 -2.11 -15.08 -6.78
C LEU A 34 -2.30 -16.49 -6.24
N ALA A 35 -2.71 -16.64 -4.97
CA ALA A 35 -3.03 -17.94 -4.39
C ALA A 35 -4.10 -18.67 -5.20
N ALA A 36 -5.15 -17.97 -5.65
CA ALA A 36 -6.19 -18.54 -6.51
C ALA A 36 -5.69 -18.85 -7.93
N ALA A 37 -4.85 -17.99 -8.50
CA ALA A 37 -4.33 -18.14 -9.86
C ALA A 37 -3.32 -19.29 -10.01
N PHE A 38 -2.63 -19.63 -8.92
CA PHE A 38 -1.63 -20.70 -8.85
C PHE A 38 -2.08 -21.91 -8.00
N ALA A 39 -3.36 -21.98 -7.60
CA ALA A 39 -3.89 -23.09 -6.81
C ALA A 39 -3.82 -24.45 -7.53
N SER A 40 -3.78 -24.46 -8.86
CA SER A 40 -3.59 -25.67 -9.67
C SER A 40 -2.13 -25.85 -10.07
N ASP A 41 -1.49 -26.91 -9.56
CA ASP A 41 -0.08 -27.28 -9.80
C ASP A 41 0.34 -27.39 -11.28
N THR A 42 -0.62 -27.44 -12.20
CA THR A 42 -0.39 -27.72 -13.63
C THR A 42 -0.74 -26.58 -14.56
N ALA A 43 -1.44 -25.53 -14.10
CA ALA A 43 -1.88 -24.46 -14.98
C ALA A 43 -2.08 -23.12 -14.27
N ILE A 44 -1.56 -22.06 -14.88
CA ILE A 44 -1.93 -20.69 -14.54
C ILE A 44 -3.35 -20.44 -15.04
N ALA A 45 -4.16 -19.79 -14.22
CA ALA A 45 -5.52 -19.39 -14.60
C ALA A 45 -5.55 -18.66 -15.97
N PRO A 46 -6.52 -19.00 -16.85
CA PRO A 46 -6.53 -18.53 -18.24
C PRO A 46 -6.74 -17.02 -18.39
N TRP A 47 -7.27 -16.36 -17.36
CA TRP A 47 -7.46 -14.91 -17.34
C TRP A 47 -6.20 -14.13 -16.92
N LEU A 48 -5.14 -14.81 -16.45
CA LEU A 48 -3.91 -14.15 -16.02
C LEU A 48 -2.93 -14.02 -17.20
N PRO A 49 -2.43 -12.81 -17.50
CA PRO A 49 -1.43 -12.61 -18.54
C PRO A 49 -0.17 -13.41 -18.24
N ARG A 50 0.23 -14.25 -19.21
CA ARG A 50 1.45 -15.05 -19.14
C ARG A 50 2.59 -14.30 -19.81
N LEU A 51 3.71 -14.22 -19.11
CA LEU A 51 4.97 -13.65 -19.61
C LEU A 51 5.99 -14.79 -19.55
N GLY A 52 6.28 -15.40 -20.69
CA GLY A 52 7.20 -16.54 -20.75
C GLY A 52 6.63 -17.82 -20.13
N THR A 53 7.43 -18.48 -19.27
CA THR A 53 7.05 -19.76 -18.65
C THR A 53 6.15 -19.57 -17.43
N PRO A 54 5.36 -20.59 -17.02
CA PRO A 54 4.49 -20.48 -15.85
C PRO A 54 5.22 -20.11 -14.55
N GLY A 55 6.37 -20.75 -14.28
CA GLY A 55 7.17 -20.46 -13.08
C GLY A 55 7.78 -19.06 -13.10
N GLU A 56 8.21 -18.59 -14.26
CA GLU A 56 8.76 -17.25 -14.44
C GLU A 56 7.69 -16.17 -14.28
N THR A 57 6.50 -16.38 -14.85
CA THR A 57 5.32 -15.52 -14.63
C THR A 57 4.98 -15.43 -13.14
N ALA A 58 4.93 -16.57 -12.43
CA ALA A 58 4.68 -16.60 -10.99
C ALA A 58 5.73 -15.80 -10.21
N MET A 59 7.01 -15.98 -10.55
CA MET A 59 8.12 -15.26 -9.92
C MET A 59 7.98 -13.75 -10.10
N TYR A 60 7.66 -13.27 -11.30
CA TYR A 60 7.49 -11.83 -11.55
C TYR A 60 6.36 -11.22 -10.72
N TYR A 61 5.20 -11.86 -10.66
CA TYR A 61 4.08 -11.35 -9.85
C TYR A 61 4.40 -11.39 -8.35
N LEU A 62 5.03 -12.46 -7.86
CA LEU A 62 5.45 -12.54 -6.45
C LEU A 62 6.49 -11.47 -6.11
N LEU A 63 7.43 -11.21 -7.00
CA LEU A 63 8.48 -10.21 -6.80
C LEU A 63 7.89 -8.79 -6.81
N LEU A 64 6.89 -8.54 -7.67
CA LEU A 64 6.14 -7.28 -7.67
C LEU A 64 5.42 -7.06 -6.33
N VAL A 65 4.67 -8.06 -5.84
CA VAL A 65 3.95 -7.95 -4.57
C VAL A 65 4.93 -7.72 -3.41
N ARG A 66 6.04 -8.48 -3.37
CA ARG A 66 7.09 -8.28 -2.36
C ARG A 66 7.71 -6.88 -2.41
N LEU A 67 7.92 -6.33 -3.61
CA LEU A 67 8.45 -4.97 -3.75
C LEU A 67 7.46 -3.93 -3.21
N VAL A 68 6.17 -4.10 -3.48
CA VAL A 68 5.14 -3.20 -2.94
C VAL A 68 5.08 -3.31 -1.41
N GLU A 69 5.09 -4.53 -0.88
CA GLU A 69 5.03 -4.80 0.56
C GLU A 69 6.27 -4.29 1.31
N ALA A 70 7.48 -4.53 0.78
CA ALA A 70 8.73 -4.20 1.47
C ALA A 70 9.21 -2.76 1.22
N VAL A 71 8.79 -2.11 0.15
CA VAL A 71 9.28 -0.77 -0.23
C VAL A 71 8.16 0.26 -0.23
N ALA A 72 7.09 0.04 -1.00
CA ALA A 72 6.04 1.03 -1.17
C ALA A 72 5.22 1.25 0.11
N LEU A 73 4.91 0.17 0.83
CA LEU A 73 4.09 0.22 2.05
C LEU A 73 4.83 0.96 3.19
N PRO A 74 6.10 0.65 3.51
CA PRO A 74 6.87 1.42 4.50
C PRO A 74 7.08 2.87 4.07
N ALA A 75 7.34 3.14 2.79
CA ALA A 75 7.48 4.50 2.29
C ALA A 75 6.19 5.31 2.49
N ALA A 76 5.02 4.72 2.22
CA ALA A 76 3.72 5.35 2.46
C ALA A 76 3.44 5.58 3.95
N LEU A 77 3.86 4.66 4.83
CA LEU A 77 3.76 4.84 6.28
C LEU A 77 4.64 5.98 6.79
N VAL A 78 5.90 6.04 6.35
CA VAL A 78 6.83 7.13 6.67
C VAL A 78 6.27 8.46 6.16
N TRP A 79 5.73 8.48 4.94
CA TRP A 79 5.10 9.68 4.39
C TRP A 79 3.88 10.13 5.21
N THR A 80 3.05 9.18 5.66
CA THR A 80 1.90 9.48 6.53
C THR A 80 2.36 10.05 7.87
N GLY A 81 3.37 9.45 8.50
CA GLY A 81 3.97 9.95 9.74
C GLY A 81 4.58 11.34 9.59
N TYR A 82 5.29 11.59 8.49
CA TYR A 82 5.87 12.89 8.16
C TYR A 82 4.80 13.96 7.94
N ALA A 83 3.76 13.67 7.15
CA ALA A 83 2.66 14.60 6.91
C ALA A 83 1.91 14.92 8.21
N TYR A 84 1.68 13.91 9.05
CA TYR A 84 1.06 14.09 10.36
C TYR A 84 1.92 14.96 11.29
N GLY A 85 3.23 14.66 11.41
CA GLY A 85 4.15 15.43 12.24
C GLY A 85 4.29 16.88 11.80
N ARG A 86 4.25 17.14 10.49
CA ARG A 86 4.27 18.51 9.95
C ARG A 86 2.99 19.27 10.31
N HIS A 87 1.83 18.61 10.25
CA HIS A 87 0.56 19.21 10.64
C HIS A 87 0.50 19.56 12.13
N THR A 88 0.99 18.68 13.02
CA THR A 88 1.03 18.97 14.46
C THR A 88 1.94 20.16 14.79
N ALA A 89 3.11 20.25 14.14
CA ALA A 89 4.03 21.36 14.36
C ALA A 89 3.43 22.72 13.92
N THR A 90 2.65 22.76 12.83
CA THR A 90 1.97 23.99 12.40
C THR A 90 0.82 24.41 13.31
N VAL A 91 0.11 23.45 13.92
CA VAL A 91 -0.99 23.74 14.84
C VAL A 91 -0.46 24.28 16.18
N ASP A 92 0.58 23.67 16.74
CA ASP A 92 1.18 24.12 18.01
C ASP A 92 1.82 25.52 17.86
N GLY A 93 2.51 25.79 16.75
CA GLY A 93 3.09 27.12 16.48
C GLY A 93 2.08 28.25 16.27
N SER A 94 0.81 27.94 16.00
CA SER A 94 -0.28 28.92 15.89
C SER A 94 -1.02 29.19 17.19
N ALA A 95 -0.77 28.40 18.24
CA ALA A 95 -1.34 28.59 19.57
C ALA A 95 -0.48 29.50 20.47
N ASP A 96 0.82 29.64 20.14
CA ASP A 96 1.78 30.50 20.84
C ASP A 96 1.96 31.90 20.22
N ALA A 97 1.22 32.22 19.14
CA ALA A 97 1.25 33.51 18.43
C ALA A 97 -0.06 34.28 18.64
#